data_AF-A0A954NVV7-F1
#
_entry.id   AF-A0A954NVV7-F1
#
_cell.length_a   1.000
_cell.length_b   1.000
_cell.length_c   1.000
_cell.angle_alpha   90.00
_cell.angle_beta   90.00
_cell.angle_gamma   90.00
#
_symmetry.space_group_name_H-M   'P 1'
#
loop_
_entity.id
_entity.type
_entity.pdbx_description
1 polymer ?
#
loop_
_entity_poly.entity_id
_entity_poly.type
_entity_poly.pdbx_seq_one_letter_code
_entity_poly.pdbx_strand_id
1 'polypeptide(L)'
;MDGAPETRASLILRLHDRDDLDAWQEFSEIYHPLVFRLARSKGFQHSDALDVAQEVLLRVAGAVERWEPDPEKGTFRGWLYRIARNLMIDFLERGRRSPLCDADHLIEMQVDPSTLESRTFDLEFQRQVFVWAAD
;
A
#
# COMPACT_ATOMS: atom_id res chain seq x y z
N MET A 1 -18.80 13.29 -3.04
CA MET A 1 -17.97 12.34 -2.27
C MET A 1 -18.18 10.99 -2.93
N ASP A 2 -17.35 10.70 -3.93
CA ASP A 2 -17.48 9.46 -4.69
C ASP A 2 -16.78 8.36 -3.89
N GLY A 3 -17.59 7.47 -3.32
CA GLY A 3 -17.14 6.37 -2.49
C GLY A 3 -16.36 5.37 -3.33
N ALA A 4 -15.04 5.54 -3.40
CA ALA A 4 -14.18 4.50 -3.92
C ALA A 4 -14.33 3.25 -3.03
N PRO A 5 -14.47 2.04 -3.60
CA PRO A 5 -14.70 0.81 -2.84
C PRO A 5 -13.60 0.65 -1.81
N GLU A 6 -13.95 0.53 -0.53
CA GLU A 6 -12.96 0.31 0.52
C GLU A 6 -12.51 -1.15 0.56
N THR A 7 -11.33 -1.36 1.14
CA THR A 7 -10.86 -2.70 1.49
C THR A 7 -11.87 -3.36 2.43
N ARG A 8 -12.23 -4.62 2.16
CA ARG A 8 -13.18 -5.36 2.99
C ARG A 8 -12.67 -5.44 4.43
N ALA A 9 -13.49 -5.01 5.40
CA ALA A 9 -13.12 -5.03 6.81
C ALA A 9 -12.78 -6.45 7.32
N SER A 10 -13.46 -7.47 6.80
CA SER A 10 -13.17 -8.88 7.09
C SER A 10 -11.78 -9.30 6.65
N LEU A 11 -11.30 -8.81 5.50
CA LEU A 11 -9.94 -9.08 5.04
C LEU A 11 -8.93 -8.43 5.98
N ILE A 12 -9.13 -7.15 6.35
CA ILE A 12 -8.22 -6.45 7.26
C ILE A 12 -8.15 -7.14 8.63
N LEU A 13 -9.28 -7.59 9.17
CA LEU A 13 -9.32 -8.32 10.44
C LEU A 13 -8.50 -9.62 10.37
N ARG A 14 -8.62 -10.37 9.28
CA ARG A 14 -7.87 -11.61 9.06
C ARG A 14 -6.36 -11.38 8.91
N LEU A 15 -5.93 -10.22 8.39
CA LEU A 15 -4.51 -9.88 8.31
C LEU A 15 -3.82 -9.70 9.68
N HIS A 16 -4.57 -9.61 10.79
CA HIS A 16 -3.98 -9.64 12.13
C HIS A 16 -3.44 -11.03 12.49
N ASP A 17 -3.92 -12.08 11.83
CA ASP A 17 -3.36 -13.42 11.93
C ASP A 17 -2.27 -13.61 10.86
N ARG A 18 -1.02 -13.75 11.31
CA ARG A 18 0.12 -13.97 10.41
C ARG A 18 0.09 -15.35 9.74
N ASP A 19 -0.63 -16.31 10.33
CA ASP A 19 -0.71 -17.67 9.84
C ASP A 19 -1.90 -17.86 8.86
N ASP A 20 -2.78 -16.86 8.69
CA ASP A 20 -3.87 -16.88 7.70
C ASP A 20 -3.34 -16.62 6.28
N LEU A 21 -2.71 -17.65 5.70
CA LEU A 21 -2.10 -17.59 4.37
C LEU A 21 -3.10 -17.20 3.28
N ASP A 22 -4.37 -17.59 3.40
CA ASP A 22 -5.42 -17.26 2.43
C ASP A 22 -5.71 -15.76 2.43
N ALA A 23 -5.77 -15.13 3.61
CA ALA A 23 -5.96 -13.68 3.73
C ALA A 23 -4.75 -12.92 3.15
N TRP A 24 -3.53 -13.40 3.43
CA TRP A 24 -2.31 -12.80 2.89
C TRP A 24 -2.20 -12.96 1.37
N GLN A 25 -2.64 -14.10 0.83
CA GLN A 25 -2.72 -14.32 -0.61
C GLN A 25 -3.72 -13.35 -1.26
N GLU A 26 -4.95 -13.28 -0.75
CA GLU A 26 -5.99 -12.38 -1.25
C GLU A 26 -5.52 -10.91 -1.19
N PHE A 27 -4.88 -10.52 -0.10
CA PHE A 27 -4.30 -9.18 0.04
C PHE A 27 -3.20 -8.92 -1.00
N SER A 28 -2.30 -9.87 -1.21
CA SER A 28 -1.21 -9.75 -2.19
C SER A 28 -1.73 -9.60 -3.62
N GLU A 29 -2.71 -10.40 -4.01
CA GLU A 29 -3.36 -10.36 -5.33
C GLU A 29 -4.02 -9.01 -5.64
N ILE A 30 -4.49 -8.31 -4.60
CA ILE A 30 -5.08 -6.98 -4.74
C ILE A 30 -4.00 -5.89 -4.76
N TYR A 31 -3.11 -5.85 -3.76
CA TYR A 31 -2.26 -4.69 -3.55
C TYR A 31 -0.91 -4.74 -4.25
N HIS A 32 -0.34 -5.93 -4.47
CA HIS A 32 0.93 -6.04 -5.20
C HIS A 32 0.85 -5.44 -6.62
N PRO A 33 -0.10 -5.84 -7.50
CA PRO A 33 -0.18 -5.26 -8.84
C PRO A 33 -0.58 -3.78 -8.84
N LEU A 34 -1.34 -3.34 -7.83
CA LEU A 34 -1.71 -1.94 -7.65
C LEU A 34 -0.49 -1.08 -7.35
N VAL A 35 0.30 -1.44 -6.33
CA VAL A 35 1.51 -0.70 -5.94
C VAL A 35 2.54 -0.72 -7.05
N PHE A 36 2.70 -1.87 -7.73
CA PHE A 36 3.56 -1.97 -8.91
C PHE A 36 3.17 -0.96 -9.99
N ARG A 37 1.88 -0.86 -10.36
CA ARG A 37 1.41 0.10 -11.38
C ARG A 37 1.59 1.55 -10.93
N LEU A 38 1.38 1.83 -9.64
CA LEU A 38 1.63 3.14 -9.07
C LEU A 38 3.12 3.53 -9.17
N ALA A 39 4.04 2.63 -8.85
CA ALA A 39 5.48 2.88 -8.99
C ALA A 39 5.86 3.10 -10.46
N ARG A 40 5.30 2.28 -11.37
CA ARG A 40 5.50 2.43 -12.82
C ARG A 40 4.98 3.77 -13.35
N SER A 41 3.83 4.25 -12.88
CA SER A 41 3.28 5.56 -13.30
C SER A 41 4.12 6.73 -12.78
N LYS A 42 4.90 6.52 -11.71
CA LYS A 42 5.89 7.46 -11.18
C LYS A 42 7.29 7.36 -11.81
N GLY A 43 7.45 6.53 -12.84
CA GLY A 43 8.69 6.47 -13.64
C GLY A 43 9.74 5.48 -13.13
N PHE A 44 9.42 4.63 -12.15
CA PHE A 44 10.32 3.57 -11.70
C PHE A 44 10.56 2.54 -12.81
N GLN A 45 11.79 2.03 -12.93
CA GLN A 45 12.06 0.88 -13.79
C GLN A 45 11.33 -0.37 -13.29
N HIS A 46 11.23 -1.39 -14.14
CA HIS A 46 10.43 -2.58 -13.86
C HIS A 46 10.89 -3.32 -12.58
N SER A 47 12.20 -3.51 -12.41
CA SER A 47 12.79 -4.15 -11.23
C SER A 47 12.45 -3.39 -9.95
N ASP A 48 12.71 -2.08 -9.93
CA ASP A 48 12.51 -1.27 -8.73
C ASP A 48 11.04 -1.18 -8.37
N ALA A 49 10.14 -1.19 -9.37
CA ALA A 49 8.70 -1.22 -9.12
C ALA A 49 8.25 -2.55 -8.47
N LEU A 50 8.86 -3.68 -8.83
CA LEU A 50 8.60 -4.97 -8.17
C LEU A 50 9.14 -4.97 -6.74
N ASP A 51 10.33 -4.43 -6.53
CA ASP A 51 10.94 -4.35 -5.21
C ASP A 51 10.13 -3.44 -4.27
N VAL A 52 9.68 -2.28 -4.76
CA VAL A 52 8.78 -1.39 -4.04
C VAL A 52 7.48 -2.11 -3.67
N ALA A 53 6.85 -2.83 -4.60
CA ALA A 53 5.61 -3.53 -4.32
C ALA A 53 5.79 -4.58 -3.21
N GLN A 54 6.83 -5.42 -3.31
CA GLN A 54 7.13 -6.43 -2.30
C GLN A 54 7.41 -5.81 -0.92
N GLU A 55 8.26 -4.80 -0.86
CA GLU A 55 8.65 -4.14 0.39
C GLU A 55 7.46 -3.41 1.04
N VAL A 56 6.53 -2.86 0.26
CA VAL A 56 5.26 -2.33 0.82
C VAL A 56 4.46 -3.42 1.51
N LEU A 57 4.29 -4.58 0.86
CA LEU A 57 3.56 -5.70 1.44
C LEU A 57 4.21 -6.19 2.75
N LEU A 58 5.53 -6.30 2.78
CA LEU A 58 6.28 -6.67 3.99
C LEU A 58 6.09 -5.66 5.13
N ARG A 59 6.12 -4.36 4.82
CA ARG A 59 5.87 -3.31 5.82
C ARG A 59 4.45 -3.32 6.34
N VAL A 60 3.46 -3.58 5.47
CA VAL A 60 2.08 -3.79 5.91
C VAL A 60 2.01 -4.99 6.86
N ALA A 61 2.64 -6.13 6.54
CA ALA A 61 2.68 -7.28 7.43
C ALA A 61 3.36 -7.01 8.78
N GLY A 62 4.37 -6.13 8.81
CA GLY A 62 5.01 -5.70 10.06
C GLY A 62 4.13 -4.78 10.92
N ALA A 63 3.24 -4.01 10.29
CA ALA A 63 2.55 -2.89 10.93
C ALA A 63 1.04 -3.08 11.10
N VAL A 64 0.42 -4.00 10.36
CA VAL A 64 -1.03 -4.23 10.35
C VAL A 64 -1.56 -4.65 11.72
N GLU A 65 -0.77 -5.38 12.52
CA GLU A 65 -1.15 -5.76 13.89
C GLU A 65 -1.40 -4.57 14.82
N ARG A 66 -0.77 -3.43 14.53
CA ARG A 66 -0.95 -2.18 15.30
C ARG A 66 -1.93 -1.22 14.62
N TRP A 67 -2.43 -1.57 13.44
CA TRP A 67 -3.35 -0.73 12.70
C TRP A 67 -4.76 -0.90 13.27
N GLU A 68 -5.30 0.17 13.81
CA GLU A 68 -6.69 0.22 14.28
C GLU A 68 -7.52 1.12 13.36
N PRO A 69 -8.75 0.72 13.00
CA PRO A 69 -9.67 1.59 12.26
C PRO A 69 -9.99 2.83 13.11
N ASP A 70 -9.60 4.00 12.62
CA ASP A 70 -9.82 5.27 13.31
C ASP A 70 -10.31 6.31 12.29
N PRO A 71 -11.56 6.82 12.44
CA PRO A 71 -12.14 7.81 11.53
C PRO A 71 -11.28 9.08 11.38
N GLU A 72 -10.49 9.44 12.40
CA GLU A 72 -9.63 10.63 12.38
C GLU A 72 -8.30 10.38 11.66
N LYS A 73 -7.79 9.12 11.65
CA LYS A 73 -6.52 8.75 11.01
C LYS A 73 -6.66 8.43 9.52
N GLY A 74 -7.88 8.14 9.08
CA GLY A 74 -8.26 7.88 7.69
C GLY A 74 -8.42 6.40 7.37
N THR A 75 -8.57 6.09 6.08
CA THR A 75 -8.85 4.72 5.61
C THR A 75 -7.60 3.84 5.59
N PHE A 76 -7.80 2.52 5.59
CA PHE A 76 -6.72 1.54 5.41
C PHE A 76 -5.91 1.80 4.13
N ARG A 77 -6.56 2.13 3.01
CA ARG A 77 -5.89 2.48 1.75
C ARG A 77 -5.08 3.75 1.86
N GLY A 78 -5.57 4.77 2.56
CA GLY A 78 -4.80 5.99 2.82
C GLY A 78 -3.53 5.70 3.63
N TRP A 79 -3.62 4.84 4.63
CA TRP A 79 -2.47 4.36 5.39
C TRP A 79 -1.48 3.56 4.54
N LEU A 80 -1.95 2.60 3.73
CA LEU A 80 -1.08 1.83 2.82
C LEU A 80 -0.43 2.72 1.77
N TYR A 81 -1.17 3.69 1.21
CA TYR A 81 -0.65 4.68 0.29
C TYR A 81 0.51 5.47 0.90
N ARG A 82 0.41 5.87 2.18
CA ARG A 82 1.50 6.55 2.91
C ARG A 82 2.76 5.68 2.95
N ILE A 83 2.63 4.41 3.30
CA ILE A 83 3.75 3.45 3.30
C ILE A 83 4.39 3.37 1.89
N ALA A 84 3.58 3.17 0.85
CA ALA A 84 4.05 3.05 -0.52
C ALA A 84 4.75 4.33 -1.01
N ARG A 85 4.15 5.49 -0.75
CA ARG A 85 4.72 6.78 -1.14
C ARG A 85 6.06 7.04 -0.46
N ASN A 86 6.12 6.82 0.85
CA ASN A 86 7.34 7.05 1.63
C ASN A 86 8.45 6.11 1.15
N LEU A 87 8.13 4.85 0.89
CA LEU A 87 9.09 3.91 0.33
C LEU A 87 9.56 4.32 -1.08
N MET A 88 8.67 4.80 -1.94
CA MET A 88 9.08 5.30 -3.26
C MET A 88 10.01 6.50 -3.15
N ILE A 89 9.73 7.45 -2.26
CA ILE A 89 10.62 8.60 -1.99
C ILE A 89 11.98 8.09 -1.53
N ASP A 90 12.01 7.17 -0.56
CA ASP A 90 13.23 6.54 -0.09
C ASP A 90 14.02 5.87 -1.21
N PHE A 91 13.38 5.14 -2.12
CA PHE A 91 14.07 4.50 -3.25
C PHE A 91 14.70 5.52 -4.20
N LEU A 92 14.01 6.63 -4.47
CA LEU A 92 14.56 7.72 -5.30
C LEU A 92 15.72 8.43 -4.60
N GLU A 93 15.65 8.59 -3.28
CA GLU A 93 16.72 9.16 -2.48
C GLU A 93 17.90 8.19 -2.30
N ARG A 94 17.65 6.87 -2.31
CA ARG A 94 18.68 5.81 -2.26
C ARG A 94 19.58 5.76 -3.48
N GLY A 95 19.12 6.28 -4.63
CA GLY A 95 19.99 6.62 -5.76
C GLY A 95 21.12 7.61 -5.41
N ARG A 96 21.04 8.26 -4.23
CA ARG A 96 22.12 9.09 -3.64
C ARG A 96 22.85 8.44 -2.46
N ARG A 97 22.26 7.55 -1.63
CA ARG A 97 22.93 6.76 -0.54
C ARG A 97 22.15 5.49 -0.11
N SER A 98 22.84 4.36 0.08
CA SER A 98 22.34 3.00 0.44
C SER A 98 22.32 2.73 1.97
N PRO A 99 21.85 1.56 2.50
CA PRO A 99 20.54 0.89 2.40
C PRO A 99 19.86 0.71 3.79
N LEU A 100 18.57 0.29 3.79
CA LEU A 100 17.76 -0.10 4.97
C LEU A 100 17.27 1.07 5.82
N CYS A 101 16.24 1.76 5.31
CA CYS A 101 15.50 2.75 6.08
C CYS A 101 14.46 2.05 6.96
N ASP A 102 14.52 2.34 8.25
CA ASP A 102 13.76 1.72 9.33
C ASP A 102 12.25 1.68 9.04
N ALA A 103 11.61 0.52 9.24
CA ALA A 103 10.23 0.30 8.85
C ALA A 103 9.26 1.19 9.63
N ASP A 104 9.54 1.39 10.92
CA ASP A 104 8.70 2.15 11.85
C ASP A 104 8.67 3.65 11.53
N HIS A 105 9.78 4.22 11.03
CA HIS A 105 9.87 5.67 10.81
C HIS A 105 9.04 6.15 9.60
N LEU A 106 8.84 5.30 8.59
CA LEU A 106 8.01 5.65 7.43
C LEU A 106 6.51 5.57 7.74
N ILE A 107 6.11 4.88 8.80
CA ILE A 107 4.70 4.71 9.18
C ILE A 107 4.18 5.93 9.94
N GLU A 108 5.05 6.60 10.71
CA GLU A 108 4.69 7.74 11.56
C GLU A 108 4.52 9.07 10.82
N MET A 109 5.02 9.18 9.57
CA MET A 109 4.96 10.44 8.83
C MET A 109 3.54 10.73 8.33
N GLN A 110 2.92 11.76 8.91
CA GLN A 110 1.57 12.19 8.52
C GLN A 110 1.58 12.82 7.13
N VAL A 111 0.76 12.26 6.23
CA VAL A 111 0.48 12.82 4.90
C VAL A 111 -0.97 13.26 4.86
N ASP A 112 -1.24 14.44 4.30
CA ASP A 112 -2.60 14.92 4.07
C ASP A 112 -3.37 13.95 3.14
N PRO A 113 -4.46 13.32 3.61
CA PRO A 113 -5.26 12.37 2.84
C PRO A 113 -5.97 13.01 1.63
N SER A 114 -5.97 14.34 1.49
CA SER A 114 -6.56 15.06 0.36
C SER A 114 -5.63 15.22 -0.86
N THR A 115 -4.42 14.68 -0.80
CA THR A 115 -3.42 14.81 -1.88
C THR A 115 -3.87 14.13 -3.18
N LEU A 116 -3.63 14.75 -4.34
CA LEU A 116 -3.97 14.23 -5.69
C LEU A 116 -3.48 12.79 -5.92
N GLU A 117 -2.31 12.46 -5.36
CA GLU A 117 -1.72 11.14 -5.50
C GLU A 117 -2.49 10.03 -4.76
N SER A 118 -3.19 10.36 -3.65
CA SER A 118 -4.10 9.44 -2.97
C SER A 118 -5.27 9.08 -3.88
N ARG A 119 -5.77 10.03 -4.68
CA ARG A 119 -6.85 9.77 -5.65
C ARG A 119 -6.40 8.84 -6.78
N THR A 120 -5.16 8.98 -7.25
CA THR A 120 -4.59 8.06 -8.24
C THR A 120 -4.51 6.63 -7.70
N PHE A 121 -4.11 6.48 -6.44
CA PHE A 121 -4.12 5.19 -5.76
C PHE A 121 -5.51 4.56 -5.71
N ASP A 122 -6.53 5.36 -5.36
CA ASP A 122 -7.92 4.89 -5.30
C ASP A 122 -8.48 4.48 -6.67
N LEU A 123 -8.10 5.18 -7.75
CA LEU A 123 -8.48 4.83 -9.12
C LEU A 123 -7.84 3.52 -9.59
N GLU A 124 -6.54 3.33 -9.31
CA GLU A 124 -5.84 2.09 -9.62
C GLU A 124 -6.39 0.90 -8.81
N PHE A 125 -6.85 1.15 -7.58
CA PHE A 125 -7.59 0.17 -6.78
C PHE A 125 -8.90 -0.24 -7.44
N GLN A 126 -9.73 0.73 -7.83
CA GLN A 126 -10.99 0.46 -8.53
C GLN A 126 -10.76 -0.40 -9.78
N ARG A 127 -9.75 -0.04 -10.57
CA ARG A 127 -9.35 -0.82 -11.74
C ARG A 127 -8.93 -2.24 -11.37
N GLN A 128 -8.16 -2.42 -10.29
CA GLN A 128 -7.72 -3.76 -9.85
C GLN A 128 -8.89 -4.63 -9.40
N VAL A 129 -9.79 -4.09 -8.59
CA VAL A 129 -10.98 -4.82 -8.13
C VAL A 129 -11.86 -5.23 -9.31
N PHE A 130 -11.97 -4.36 -10.33
CA PHE A 130 -12.70 -4.69 -11.54
C PHE A 130 -12.06 -5.83 -12.34
N VAL A 131 -10.72 -5.86 -12.46
CA VAL A 131 -9.98 -6.95 -13.10
C VAL A 131 -10.16 -8.26 -12.31
N TRP A 132 -10.00 -8.19 -10.98
CA TRP A 132 -10.12 -9.36 -10.12
C TRP A 132 -11.55 -9.93 -10.05
N ALA A 133 -12.57 -9.07 -10.13
CA ALA A 133 -13.97 -9.51 -10.16
C ALA A 133 -14.43 -10.04 -11.54
N ALA A 134 -13.59 -9.92 -12.58
CA ALA A 134 -13.90 -10.35 -13.94
C ALA A 134 -13.27 -11.72 -14.32
N ASP A 135 -12.37 -12.25 -13.49
CA ASP A 135 -11.84 -13.62 -13.56
C ASP A 135 -12.63 -14.56 -12.63
#